data_AF-A0A939WS71-F1
#
_entry.id   AF-A0A939WS71-F1
#
_cell.length_a   1.000
_cell.length_b   1.000
_cell.length_c   1.000
_cell.angle_alpha   90.00
_cell.angle_beta   90.00
_cell.angle_gamma   90.00
#
_symmetry.space_group_name_H-M   'P 1'
#
loop_
_entity.id
_entity.type
_entity.pdbx_description
1 polymer ?
#
loop_
_entity_poly.entity_id
_entity_poly.type
_entity_poly.pdbx_seq_one_letter_code
_entity_poly.pdbx_strand_id
1 'polypeptide(L)' 'KRKRKIGYRARKATKGGRKVLASRRAKGRKRLTQV' A
#
# COMPACT_ATOMS: atom_id res chain seq x y z
N LYS A 1 9.73 -8.67 -9.14
CA LYS A 1 9.23 -7.40 -9.75
C LYS A 1 8.05 -6.76 -9.00
N ARG A 2 6.98 -7.51 -8.65
CA ARG A 2 5.73 -6.99 -8.04
C ARG A 2 5.89 -6.38 -6.63
N LYS A 3 6.64 -7.01 -5.73
CA LYS A 3 6.96 -6.49 -4.38
C LYS A 3 7.58 -5.08 -4.41
N ARG A 4 8.46 -4.81 -5.38
CA ARG A 4 9.11 -3.50 -5.53
C ARG A 4 8.17 -2.41 -6.05
N LYS A 5 7.12 -2.77 -6.78
CA LYS A 5 6.16 -1.81 -7.38
C LYS A 5 4.94 -1.53 -6.49
N ILE A 6 4.36 -2.58 -5.91
CA ILE A 6 3.08 -2.49 -5.16
C ILE A 6 3.14 -3.11 -3.75
N GLY A 7 4.33 -3.48 -3.27
CA GLY A 7 4.53 -3.94 -1.90
C GLY A 7 4.44 -2.81 -0.88
N TYR A 8 4.35 -3.18 0.39
CA TYR A 8 4.10 -2.24 1.49
C TYR A 8 5.18 -1.15 1.58
N ARG A 9 6.46 -1.54 1.50
CA ARG A 9 7.59 -0.60 1.55
C ARG A 9 7.56 0.40 0.39
N ALA A 10 7.26 -0.07 -0.82
CA ALA A 10 7.14 0.79 -2.00
C ALA A 10 6.00 1.82 -1.86
N ARG A 11 4.85 1.41 -1.28
CA ARG A 11 3.74 2.32 -0.98
C ARG A 11 4.10 3.31 0.14
N LYS A 12 4.81 2.87 1.18
CA LYS A 12 5.19 3.76 2.30
C LYS A 12 6.21 4.83 1.89
N ALA A 13 7.07 4.53 0.91
CA ALA A 13 8.13 5.44 0.46
C ALA A 13 7.61 6.75 -0.18
N THR A 14 6.46 6.72 -0.85
CA THR A 14 5.93 7.90 -1.57
C THR A 14 4.74 8.53 -0.84
N LYS A 15 4.50 9.84 -1.04
CA LYS A 15 3.32 10.52 -0.49
C LYS A 15 2.01 9.91 -1.01
N GLY A 16 1.95 9.60 -2.31
CA GLY A 16 0.79 8.96 -2.93
C GLY A 16 0.54 7.54 -2.42
N GLY A 17 1.59 6.75 -2.24
CA GLY A 17 1.45 5.39 -1.71
C GLY A 17 0.99 5.36 -0.25
N ARG A 18 1.40 6.33 0.58
CA ARG A 18 0.88 6.50 1.95
C ARG A 18 -0.63 6.78 1.96
N LYS A 19 -1.12 7.66 1.07
CA LYS A 19 -2.56 7.91 0.91
C LYS A 19 -3.32 6.63 0.55
N VAL A 20 -2.80 5.83 -0.39
CA VAL A 20 -3.40 4.54 -0.75
C VAL A 20 -3.51 3.60 0.46
N LEU A 21 -2.45 3.47 1.26
CA LEU A 21 -2.49 2.64 2.46
C LEU A 21 -3.49 3.15 3.50
N ALA A 22 -3.61 4.47 3.68
CA ALA A 22 -4.59 5.08 4.58
C ALA A 22 -6.02 4.77 4.13
N SER A 23 -6.35 4.98 2.85
CA SER A 23 -7.68 4.66 2.32
C SER A 23 -8.02 3.17 2.44
N ARG A 24 -7.03 2.28 2.25
CA ARG A 24 -7.24 0.83 2.40
C ARG A 24 -7.48 0.42 3.86
N ARG A 25 -6.82 1.07 4.81
CA ARG A 25 -7.07 0.88 6.25
C ARG A 25 -8.44 1.39 6.66
N ALA A 26 -8.82 2.60 6.21
CA ALA A 26 -10.15 3.16 6.48
C ALA A 26 -11.27 2.26 5.95
N LYS A 27 -11.06 1.62 4.79
CA LYS A 27 -12.00 0.63 4.24
C LYS A 27 -11.98 -0.73 4.97
N GLY A 28 -11.05 -0.98 5.89
CA GLY A 28 -10.93 -2.26 6.60
C GLY A 28 -10.47 -3.42 5.74
N ARG A 29 -9.66 -3.19 4.70
CA ARG A 29 -9.20 -4.28 3.82
C ARG A 29 -8.28 -5.24 4.58
N LYS A 30 -8.66 -6.52 4.66
CA LYS A 30 -7.86 -7.62 5.26
C LYS A 30 -6.41 -7.66 4.73
N ARG A 31 -6.20 -7.32 3.47
CA ARG A 31 -4.87 -7.18 2.86
C ARG A 31 -4.67 -5.77 2.31
N LEU A 32 -3.64 -5.07 2.81
CA LEU A 32 -3.30 -3.71 2.39
C LEU A 32 -2.46 -3.67 1.10
N THR A 33 -1.72 -4.74 0.81
CA THR A 33 -0.96 -4.92 -0.44
C THR A 33 -1.21 -6.28 -1.05
N GLN A 34 -0.93 -6.40 -2.35
CA GLN A 34 -1.14 -7.62 -3.14
C GLN A 34 0.06 -8.59 -3.09
N VAL A 35 1.06 -8.26 -2.29
CA VAL A 35 2.39 -8.88 -2.19
C VAL A 35 2.90 -8.78 -0.77
#